data_AF-W4SEZ4-F1
#
_entry.id   AF-W4SEZ4-F1
#
_cell.length_a   1.000
_cell.length_b   1.000
_cell.length_c   1.000
_cell.angle_alpha   90.00
_cell.angle_beta   90.00
_cell.angle_gamma   90.00
#
_symmetry.space_group_name_H-M   'P 1'
#
loop_
_entity.id
_entity.type
_entity.pdbx_description
1 polymer ?
#
loop_
_entity_poly.entity_id
_entity_poly.type
_entity_poly.pdbx_seq_one_letter_code
_entity_poly.pdbx_strand_id
1 'polypeptide(L)'
;MLDIEREVSRYVLTISVINTLVGLVFAGILYVLKIPLPEALLWGTVVALLNFAPYVGPLIGVMLMLLMGFVEFRTTLSAMLPAILYLALHTIEGQVVTPIVLGRRMAISPLMLILALMLFGWLWGMVGLLLAVPLLVCIKMVLSRVEGMQRWARLLE
;
A
#
# COMPACT_ATOMS: atom_id res chain seq x y z
N MET A 1 1.57 20.04 20.48
CA MET A 1 0.95 20.37 19.17
C MET A 1 2.02 20.40 18.07
N LEU A 2 3.11 21.16 18.20
CA LEU A 2 4.22 21.20 17.21
C LEU A 2 4.88 19.83 16.93
N ASP A 3 4.97 18.94 17.92
CA ASP A 3 5.58 17.61 17.74
C ASP A 3 4.71 16.66 16.90
N ILE A 4 3.38 16.75 17.05
CA ILE A 4 2.42 15.92 16.29
C ILE A 4 2.42 16.34 14.82
N GLU A 5 2.43 17.63 14.53
CA GLU A 5 2.50 18.14 13.15
C GLU A 5 3.79 17.71 12.45
N ARG A 6 4.92 17.73 13.16
CA ARG A 6 6.22 17.27 12.63
C ARG A 6 6.25 15.77 12.38
N GLU A 7 5.67 14.95 13.26
CA GLU A 7 5.58 13.51 13.06
C GLU A 7 4.67 13.16 11.88
N VAL A 8 3.48 13.77 11.81
CA VAL A 8 2.55 13.56 10.68
C VAL A 8 3.17 14.01 9.37
N SER A 9 3.82 15.18 9.33
CA SER A 9 4.49 15.68 8.14
C SER A 9 5.63 14.75 7.71
N ARG A 10 6.47 14.28 8.64
CA ARG A 10 7.54 13.32 8.35
C ARG A 10 7.00 11.98 7.84
N TYR A 11 5.92 11.49 8.42
CA TYR A 11 5.26 10.26 8.00
C TYR A 11 4.72 10.37 6.57
N VAL A 12 3.94 11.43 6.29
CA VAL A 12 3.37 11.68 4.95
C VAL A 12 4.49 11.84 3.93
N LEU A 13 5.54 12.62 4.23
CA LEU A 13 6.69 12.77 3.34
C LEU A 13 7.39 11.43 3.08
N THR A 14 7.61 10.63 4.11
CA THR A 14 8.26 9.32 3.98
C THR A 14 7.45 8.40 3.06
N ILE A 15 6.13 8.30 3.28
CA ILE A 15 5.25 7.48 2.45
C ILE A 15 5.18 8.00 1.03
N SER A 16 5.05 9.32 0.83
CA SER A 16 5.03 9.91 -0.50
C SER A 16 6.32 9.59 -1.27
N VAL A 17 7.48 9.65 -0.61
CA VAL A 17 8.77 9.29 -1.22
C VAL A 17 8.81 7.81 -1.59
N ILE A 18 8.44 6.92 -0.67
CA ILE A 18 8.40 5.47 -0.91
C ILE A 18 7.47 5.15 -2.09
N ASN A 19 6.24 5.66 -2.06
CA ASN A 19 5.24 5.41 -3.10
C ASN A 19 5.69 5.93 -4.47
N THR A 20 6.31 7.11 -4.49
CA THR A 20 6.88 7.67 -5.72
C THR A 20 8.02 6.81 -6.27
N LEU A 21 8.92 6.34 -5.40
CA LEU A 21 10.01 5.44 -5.82
C LEU A 21 9.47 4.12 -6.37
N VAL A 22 8.48 3.51 -5.71
CA VAL A 22 7.82 2.29 -6.20
C VAL A 22 7.18 2.52 -7.57
N GLY A 23 6.46 3.63 -7.74
CA GLY A 23 5.86 4.00 -9.03
C GLY A 23 6.90 4.23 -10.13
N LEU A 24 8.01 4.90 -9.83
CA LEU A 24 9.11 5.11 -10.78
C LEU A 24 9.81 3.81 -11.15
N VAL A 25 10.04 2.91 -10.19
CA VAL A 25 10.60 1.58 -10.46
C VAL A 25 9.65 0.79 -11.37
N PHE A 26 8.35 0.84 -11.10
CA PHE A 26 7.36 0.18 -11.96
C PHE A 26 7.31 0.78 -13.37
N ALA A 27 7.33 2.11 -13.49
CA ALA A 27 7.44 2.78 -14.79
C ALA A 27 8.71 2.35 -15.55
N GLY A 28 9.85 2.23 -14.85
CA GLY A 28 11.09 1.72 -15.42
C GLY A 28 10.96 0.28 -15.93
N ILE A 29 10.27 -0.58 -15.19
CA ILE A 29 9.96 -1.96 -15.61
C ILE A 29 9.13 -1.96 -16.89
N LEU A 30 8.06 -1.16 -16.96
CA LEU A 30 7.21 -1.07 -18.14
C LEU A 30 7.97 -0.51 -19.36
N TYR A 31 8.84 0.48 -19.14
CA TYR A 31 9.69 1.02 -20.20
C TYR A 31 10.63 -0.04 -20.79
N VAL A 32 11.22 -0.90 -19.94
CA VAL A 32 12.05 -2.03 -20.38
C VAL A 32 11.22 -3.04 -21.21
N LEU A 33 9.94 -3.21 -20.88
CA LEU A 33 8.98 -4.02 -21.66
C LEU A 33 8.54 -3.36 -22.99
N LYS A 34 9.18 -2.26 -23.41
CA LYS A 34 8.91 -1.51 -24.65
C LYS A 34 7.58 -0.76 -24.66
N ILE A 35 7.01 -0.47 -23.49
CA ILE A 35 5.84 0.41 -23.37
C ILE A 35 6.31 1.86 -23.52
N PRO A 36 5.59 2.71 -24.28
CA PRO A 36 5.95 4.11 -24.46
C PRO A 36 6.16 4.84 -23.13
N LEU A 37 7.18 5.70 -23.06
CA LEU A 37 7.53 6.42 -21.82
C LEU A 37 6.34 7.18 -21.18
N PRO A 38 5.47 7.88 -21.94
CA PRO A 38 4.32 8.57 -21.36
C PRO A 38 3.33 7.61 -20.67
N GLU A 39 3.08 6.45 -21.27
CA GLU A 39 2.19 5.43 -20.71
C GLU A 39 2.83 4.71 -19.52
N ALA A 40 4.11 4.37 -19.62
CA ALA A 40 4.86 3.78 -18.53
C ALA A 40 4.85 4.68 -17.28
N LEU A 41 5.04 5.99 -17.48
CA LEU A 41 4.95 6.99 -16.40
C LEU A 41 3.53 7.07 -15.83
N LEU A 42 2.49 7.07 -16.68
CA LEU A 42 1.09 7.07 -16.24
C LEU A 42 0.76 5.88 -15.33
N TRP A 43 1.15 4.68 -15.74
CA TRP A 43 0.91 3.48 -14.94
C TRP A 43 1.77 3.44 -13.68
N GLY A 44 2.98 3.99 -13.74
CA GLY A 44 3.82 4.23 -12.56
C GLY A 44 3.17 5.16 -11.54
N THR A 45 2.55 6.27 -11.98
CA THR A 45 1.80 7.14 -11.06
C THR A 45 0.56 6.47 -10.49
N VAL A 46 -0.17 5.68 -11.29
CA VAL A 46 -1.30 4.88 -10.78
C VAL A 46 -0.82 3.92 -9.69
N VAL A 47 0.31 3.23 -9.89
CA VAL A 47 0.92 2.36 -8.88
C VAL A 47 1.30 3.14 -7.62
N ALA A 48 1.94 4.30 -7.75
CA ALA A 48 2.29 5.15 -6.61
C ALA A 48 1.05 5.56 -5.81
N LEU A 49 -0.04 5.92 -6.49
CA LEU A 49 -1.30 6.32 -5.86
C LEU A 49 -1.98 5.13 -5.17
N LEU A 50 -2.03 3.97 -5.81
CA LEU A 50 -2.63 2.77 -5.21
C LEU A 50 -1.85 2.29 -3.99
N ASN A 51 -0.53 2.48 -3.97
CA ASN A 51 0.31 2.07 -2.84
C ASN A 51 0.03 2.85 -1.54
N PHE A 52 -0.75 3.94 -1.58
CA PHE A 52 -1.28 4.59 -0.38
C PHE A 52 -2.33 3.75 0.35
N ALA A 53 -3.02 2.84 -0.34
CA ALA A 53 -4.08 2.00 0.20
C ALA A 53 -3.58 0.57 0.40
N PRO A 54 -3.10 0.18 1.60
CA PRO A 54 -2.62 -1.17 1.82
C PRO A 54 -3.73 -2.20 1.57
N TYR A 55 -3.37 -3.37 1.03
CA TYR A 55 -4.27 -4.47 0.61
C TYR A 55 -5.23 -4.14 -0.55
N VAL A 56 -5.94 -3.01 -0.49
CA VAL A 56 -6.90 -2.59 -1.52
C VAL A 56 -6.19 -2.13 -2.80
N GLY A 57 -5.18 -1.28 -2.66
CA GLY A 57 -4.36 -0.78 -3.77
C GLY A 57 -3.68 -1.90 -4.57
N PRO A 58 -3.03 -2.87 -3.91
CA PRO A 58 -2.52 -4.08 -4.56
C PRO A 58 -3.59 -4.86 -5.30
N LEU A 59 -4.74 -5.13 -4.69
CA LEU A 59 -5.82 -5.88 -5.33
C LEU A 59 -6.31 -5.19 -6.62
N ILE A 60 -6.59 -3.89 -6.52
CA ILE A 60 -7.03 -3.07 -7.67
C ILE A 60 -5.91 -2.98 -8.71
N GLY A 61 -4.68 -2.76 -8.28
CA GLY A 61 -3.52 -2.66 -9.16
C GLY A 61 -3.31 -3.92 -9.99
N VAL A 62 -3.38 -5.11 -9.39
CA VAL A 62 -3.26 -6.37 -10.15
C VAL A 62 -4.31 -6.46 -11.25
N MET A 63 -5.56 -6.13 -10.95
CA MET A 63 -6.64 -6.15 -11.93
C MET A 63 -6.40 -5.14 -13.05
N LEU A 64 -6.00 -3.91 -12.71
CA LEU A 64 -5.70 -2.87 -13.71
C LEU A 64 -4.52 -3.25 -14.60
N MET A 65 -3.45 -3.79 -14.03
CA MET A 65 -2.25 -4.19 -14.76
C MET A 65 -2.49 -5.41 -15.64
N LEU A 66 -3.38 -6.33 -15.24
CA LEU A 66 -3.86 -7.41 -16.10
C LEU A 66 -4.60 -6.83 -17.29
N LEU A 67 -5.61 -5.99 -17.06
CA LEU A 67 -6.40 -5.37 -18.13
C LEU A 67 -5.53 -4.59 -19.11
N MET A 68 -4.64 -3.76 -18.58
CA MET A 68 -3.66 -3.01 -19.37
C MET A 68 -2.76 -3.93 -20.21
N GLY A 69 -2.23 -5.00 -19.61
CA GLY A 69 -1.40 -5.95 -20.33
C GLY A 69 -2.14 -6.66 -21.47
N PHE A 70 -3.42 -7.01 -21.28
CA PHE A 70 -4.24 -7.58 -22.35
C PHE A 70 -4.60 -6.60 -23.47
N VAL A 71 -4.59 -5.29 -23.18
CA VAL A 71 -4.80 -4.25 -24.19
C VAL A 71 -3.53 -3.99 -25.00
N GLU A 72 -2.37 -3.94 -24.34
CA GLU A 72 -1.10 -3.61 -24.98
C GLU A 72 -0.46 -4.80 -25.72
N PHE A 73 -0.55 -6.01 -25.15
CA PHE A 73 0.15 -7.17 -25.69
C PHE A 73 -0.78 -8.14 -26.40
N ARG A 74 -0.38 -8.57 -27.61
CA ARG A 74 -1.15 -9.52 -28.43
C ARG A 74 -1.04 -10.97 -27.96
N THR A 75 -0.01 -11.30 -27.17
CA THR A 75 0.25 -12.67 -26.70
C THR A 75 -0.14 -12.78 -25.24
N THR A 76 -0.89 -13.82 -24.87
CA THR A 76 -1.36 -14.06 -23.49
C THR A 76 -0.23 -14.06 -22.46
N LEU A 77 0.91 -14.66 -22.79
CA LEU A 77 2.09 -14.68 -21.92
C LEU A 77 2.64 -13.27 -21.63
N SER A 78 2.73 -12.42 -22.65
CA SER A 78 3.22 -11.05 -22.51
C SER A 78 2.20 -10.14 -21.81
N ALA A 79 0.90 -10.38 -22.03
CA ALA A 79 -0.18 -9.65 -21.37
C ALA A 79 -0.21 -9.84 -19.85
N MET A 80 0.28 -10.97 -19.35
CA MET A 80 0.35 -11.23 -17.91
C MET A 80 1.58 -10.59 -17.24
N LEU A 81 2.61 -10.19 -18.01
CA LEU A 81 3.87 -9.69 -17.46
C LEU A 81 3.70 -8.44 -16.59
N PRO A 82 2.95 -7.39 -16.97
CA PRO A 82 2.80 -6.20 -16.14
C PRO A 82 2.20 -6.53 -14.76
N ALA A 83 1.20 -7.41 -14.71
CA ALA A 83 0.56 -7.83 -13.48
C ALA A 83 1.47 -8.68 -12.58
N ILE A 84 2.23 -9.61 -13.18
CA ILE A 84 3.19 -10.45 -12.46
C ILE A 84 4.31 -9.59 -11.88
N LEU A 85 4.85 -8.66 -12.67
CA LEU A 85 5.93 -7.78 -12.22
C LEU A 85 5.45 -6.78 -11.16
N TYR A 86 4.21 -6.30 -11.27
CA TYR A 86 3.57 -5.51 -10.23
C TYR A 86 3.44 -6.29 -8.92
N LEU A 87 2.93 -7.52 -8.98
CA LEU A 87 2.84 -8.41 -7.82
C LEU A 87 4.21 -8.68 -7.20
N ALA A 88 5.22 -8.95 -8.02
CA ALA A 88 6.58 -9.19 -7.54
C ALA A 88 7.14 -7.95 -6.84
N LEU A 89 7.00 -6.77 -7.45
CA LEU A 89 7.44 -5.50 -6.87
C LEU A 89 6.72 -5.22 -5.54
N HIS A 90 5.39 -5.39 -5.50
CA HIS A 90 4.60 -5.18 -4.29
C HIS A 90 4.93 -6.21 -3.20
N THR A 91 5.18 -7.48 -3.57
CA THR A 91 5.59 -8.51 -2.61
C THR A 91 6.96 -8.19 -1.99
N ILE A 92 7.92 -7.72 -2.80
CA ILE A 92 9.22 -7.28 -2.30
C ILE A 92 9.06 -6.09 -1.35
N GLU A 93 8.22 -5.12 -1.70
CA GLU A 93 7.93 -3.96 -0.84
C GLU A 93 7.28 -4.39 0.49
N GLY A 94 6.22 -5.20 0.42
CA GLY A 94 5.48 -5.66 1.60
C GLY A 94 6.22 -6.67 2.48
N GLN A 95 7.07 -7.54 1.91
CA GLN A 95 7.77 -8.59 2.67
C GLN A 95 9.23 -8.29 3.00
N VAL A 96 9.85 -7.32 2.33
CA VAL A 96 11.26 -6.96 2.58
C VAL A 96 11.35 -5.54 3.11
N VAL A 97 10.82 -4.56 2.38
CA VAL A 97 10.95 -3.13 2.75
C VAL A 97 10.19 -2.85 4.04
N THR A 98 8.91 -3.25 4.11
CA THR A 98 8.06 -3.02 5.28
C THR A 98 8.66 -3.62 6.57
N PRO A 99 9.07 -4.90 6.65
CA PRO A 99 9.62 -5.45 7.89
C PRO A 99 11.03 -4.94 8.24
N ILE A 100 11.83 -4.49 7.26
CA ILE A 100 13.13 -3.84 7.54
C ILE A 100 12.91 -2.45 8.15
N VAL A 101 11.91 -1.70 7.66
CA VAL A 101 11.62 -0.33 8.14
C VAL A 101 10.80 -0.34 9.44
N LEU A 102 9.80 -1.23 9.56
CA LEU A 102 8.87 -1.27 10.70
C LEU A 102 9.23 -2.32 11.78
N GLY A 103 10.22 -3.18 11.53
CA GLY A 103 10.75 -4.11 12.54
C GLY A 103 9.75 -5.13 13.08
N ARG A 104 9.50 -6.23 12.35
CA ARG A 104 8.91 -7.54 12.76
C ARG A 104 7.74 -7.62 13.79
N ARG A 105 7.11 -6.54 14.27
CA ARG A 105 6.25 -6.56 15.47
C ARG A 105 4.88 -5.91 15.32
N MET A 106 4.21 -6.12 14.20
CA MET A 106 2.77 -5.79 14.11
C MET A 106 1.98 -6.95 13.53
N ALA A 107 1.73 -7.97 14.36
CA ALA A 107 0.62 -8.89 14.17
C ALA A 107 -0.68 -8.08 14.39
N ILE A 108 -1.13 -7.37 13.36
CA ILE A 108 -2.47 -6.80 13.31
C ILE A 108 -3.27 -7.70 12.39
N SER A 109 -4.41 -8.19 12.87
CA SER A 109 -5.32 -9.00 12.09
C SER A 109 -5.66 -8.29 10.77
N PRO A 110 -5.39 -8.90 9.60
CA PRO A 110 -5.68 -8.30 8.29
C PRO A 110 -7.14 -7.85 8.17
N LEU A 111 -8.06 -8.56 8.84
CA LEU A 111 -9.48 -8.22 8.90
C LEU A 111 -9.71 -6.85 9.57
N MET A 112 -9.09 -6.59 10.71
CA MET A 112 -9.21 -5.31 11.40
C MET A 112 -8.59 -4.16 10.61
N LEU A 113 -7.52 -4.44 9.88
CA LEU A 113 -6.95 -3.46 8.98
C LEU A 113 -7.91 -3.11 7.83
N ILE A 114 -8.52 -4.12 7.19
CA ILE A 114 -9.53 -3.90 6.14
C ILE A 114 -10.71 -3.09 6.70
N LEU A 115 -11.22 -3.45 7.88
CA LEU A 115 -12.32 -2.70 8.52
C LEU A 115 -11.94 -1.25 8.81
N ALA A 116 -10.73 -1.00 9.31
CA ALA A 116 -10.24 0.35 9.55
C ALA A 116 -10.09 1.13 8.22
N LEU A 117 -9.55 0.50 7.18
CA LEU A 117 -9.43 1.11 5.86
C LEU A 117 -10.79 1.44 5.26
N MET A 118 -11.79 0.57 5.42
CA MET A 118 -13.16 0.83 4.98
C MET A 118 -13.78 1.99 5.77
N LEU A 119 -13.65 2.00 7.09
CA LEU A 119 -14.22 3.03 7.95
C LEU A 119 -13.56 4.40 7.70
N PHE A 120 -12.24 4.48 7.82
CA PHE A 120 -11.50 5.73 7.68
C PHE A 120 -11.40 6.19 6.23
N GLY A 121 -11.23 5.24 5.29
CA GLY A 121 -11.27 5.54 3.87
C GLY A 121 -12.62 6.08 3.41
N TRP A 122 -13.73 5.60 3.99
CA TRP A 122 -15.05 6.18 3.72
C TRP A 122 -15.22 7.58 4.34
N LEU A 123 -14.70 7.81 5.56
CA LEU A 123 -14.81 9.11 6.24
C LEU A 123 -14.01 10.22 5.54
N TRP A 124 -12.74 9.99 5.22
CA TRP A 124 -11.79 11.03 4.76
C TRP A 124 -11.03 10.66 3.48
N GLY A 125 -11.47 9.63 2.74
CA GLY A 125 -10.86 9.23 1.48
C GLY A 125 -9.40 8.80 1.63
N MET A 126 -8.53 9.37 0.80
CA MET A 126 -7.10 9.04 0.73
C MET A 126 -6.35 9.37 2.02
N VAL A 127 -6.73 10.47 2.71
CA VAL A 127 -6.18 10.85 4.01
C VAL A 127 -6.59 9.85 5.08
N GLY A 128 -7.83 9.35 5.02
CA GLY A 128 -8.34 8.32 5.92
C GLY A 128 -7.63 6.98 5.74
N LEU A 129 -7.34 6.58 4.50
CA LEU A 129 -6.55 5.37 4.20
C LEU A 129 -5.13 5.46 4.76
N LEU A 130 -4.47 6.62 4.61
CA LEU A 130 -3.15 6.91 5.16
C LEU A 130 -3.12 6.81 6.70
N LEU A 131 -4.13 7.38 7.37
CA LEU A 131 -4.21 7.42 8.82
C LEU A 131 -4.74 6.13 9.43
N ALA A 132 -5.42 5.28 8.66
CA ALA A 132 -6.04 4.05 9.16
C ALA A 132 -5.03 3.14 9.87
N VAL A 133 -3.86 2.91 9.28
CA VAL A 133 -2.82 2.05 9.85
C VAL A 133 -2.28 2.61 11.18
N PRO A 134 -1.77 3.85 11.28
CA PRO A 134 -1.28 4.39 12.55
C PRO A 134 -2.39 4.53 13.60
N LEU A 135 -3.63 4.89 13.22
CA LEU A 135 -4.72 4.96 14.18
C LEU A 135 -5.05 3.58 14.76
N LEU A 136 -5.07 2.54 13.92
CA LEU A 136 -5.31 1.17 14.35
C LEU A 136 -4.25 0.68 15.32
N VAL A 137 -2.99 1.06 15.10
CA VAL A 137 -1.86 0.80 16.00
C VAL A 137 -2.07 1.52 17.34
N CYS A 138 -2.46 2.79 17.33
CA CYS A 138 -2.76 3.54 18.55
C CYS A 138 -3.91 2.89 19.33
N ILE A 139 -5.01 2.55 18.66
CA ILE A 139 -6.18 1.88 19.25
C ILE A 139 -5.76 0.55 19.89
N LYS A 140 -4.96 -0.26 19.18
CA LYS A 140 -4.42 -1.52 19.71
C LYS A 140 -3.56 -1.29 20.96
N MET A 141 -2.67 -0.31 20.95
CA MET A 141 -1.84 0.03 22.11
C MET A 141 -2.67 0.41 23.34
N VAL A 142 -3.70 1.24 23.15
CA VAL A 142 -4.60 1.63 24.24
C VAL A 142 -5.36 0.42 24.79
N LEU A 143 -5.96 -0.39 23.91
CA LEU A 143 -6.69 -1.60 24.29
C LEU A 143 -5.81 -2.64 25.00
N SER A 144 -4.53 -2.72 24.65
CA SER A 144 -3.57 -3.62 25.31
C SER A 144 -3.19 -3.19 26.74
N ARG A 145 -3.36 -1.90 27.08
CA ARG A 145 -3.02 -1.35 28.40
C ARG A 145 -4.22 -1.25 29.36
N VAL A 146 -5.46 -1.38 28.86
CA VAL A 146 -6.67 -1.34 29.69
C VAL A 146 -6.96 -2.76 30.23
N GLU A 147 -6.84 -2.93 31.56
CA GLU A 147 -7.22 -4.17 32.24
C GLU A 147 -8.71 -4.48 32.00
N GLY A 148 -9.01 -5.67 31.47
CA GLY A 148 -10.38 -6.11 31.11
C GLY A 148 -10.72 -6.09 29.61
N MET A 149 -10.01 -5.33 28.76
CA MET A 149 -10.21 -5.30 27.30
C MET A 149 -9.24 -6.22 26.51
N GLN A 150 -8.44 -7.02 27.21
CA GLN A 150 -7.50 -7.99 26.63
C GLN A 150 -8.16 -9.03 25.69
N ARG A 151 -9.47 -9.26 25.81
CA ARG A 151 -10.24 -10.14 24.90
C ARG A 151 -10.46 -9.51 23.52
N TRP A 152 -10.66 -8.19 23.46
CA TRP A 152 -10.76 -7.42 22.22
C TRP A 152 -9.37 -7.21 21.58
N ALA A 153 -8.33 -7.05 22.39
CA ALA A 153 -6.95 -7.00 21.92
C ALA A 153 -6.51 -8.29 21.20
N ARG A 154 -7.05 -9.46 21.59
CA ARG A 154 -6.81 -10.74 20.91
C ARG A 154 -7.58 -10.90 19.58
N LEU A 155 -8.64 -10.13 19.34
CA LEU A 155 -9.31 -10.07 18.03
C LEU A 155 -8.56 -9.14 17.06
N LEU A 156 -7.65 -8.32 17.59
CA LEU A 156 -6.78 -7.42 16.83
C LEU A 156 -5.45 -8.06 16.44
N GLU A 157 -5.09 -9.21 17.01
CA GLU A 157 -3.96 -10.05 16.58
C GLU A 157 -4.35 -10.89 15.36
#